data_AF-A0A1M6ANE0-F1
#
_entry.id   AF-A0A1M6ANE0-F1
#
_cell.length_a   1.000
_cell.length_b   1.000
_cell.length_c   1.000
_cell.angle_alpha   90.00
_cell.angle_beta   90.00
_cell.angle_gamma   90.00
#
_symmetry.space_group_name_H-M   'P 1'
#
loop_
_entity.id
_entity.type
_entity.pdbx_description
1 polymer ?
#
loop_
_entity_poly.entity_id
_entity_poly.type
_entity_poly.pdbx_seq_one_letter_code
_entity_poly.pdbx_strand_id
1 'polypeptide(L)'
;MFSSELIHLIKESNILYSVVVNIEKSTMDTYGERNSIASDNLIDMLFKNIDCAQNLYRSISGQIMPQSWRQGDIKCIVCIPKANIIIGLFYFEYRDAIHSYNWSKELNKKLIELI
;
A
#
# COMPACT_ATOMS: atom_id res chain seq x y z
N MET A 1 -7.81 1.33 -14.71
CA MET A 1 -8.72 0.42 -13.98
C MET A 1 -7.92 -0.84 -13.67
N PHE A 2 -7.55 -1.04 -12.41
CA PHE A 2 -6.81 -2.24 -11.99
C PHE A 2 -7.73 -3.47 -11.98
N SER A 3 -7.17 -4.66 -12.15
CA SER A 3 -7.93 -5.90 -12.40
C SER A 3 -8.76 -6.33 -11.18
N SER A 4 -9.81 -7.11 -11.43
CA SER A 4 -10.62 -7.79 -10.40
C SER A 4 -9.79 -8.61 -9.42
N GLU A 5 -8.62 -9.08 -9.86
CA GLU A 5 -7.68 -9.86 -9.08
C GLU A 5 -6.99 -9.04 -8.00
N LEU A 6 -6.72 -7.74 -8.23
CA LEU A 6 -6.16 -6.87 -7.19
C LEU A 6 -7.15 -6.69 -6.05
N ILE A 7 -8.41 -6.46 -6.40
CA ILE A 7 -9.50 -6.36 -5.42
C ILE A 7 -9.64 -7.66 -4.64
N HIS A 8 -9.52 -8.80 -5.32
CA HIS A 8 -9.56 -10.11 -4.68
C HIS A 8 -8.38 -10.30 -3.70
N LEU A 9 -7.15 -10.00 -4.12
CA LEU A 9 -5.96 -10.08 -3.28
C LEU A 9 -6.06 -9.18 -2.03
N ILE A 10 -6.56 -7.95 -2.19
CA ILE A 10 -6.81 -7.00 -1.09
C ILE A 10 -7.75 -7.63 -0.05
N LYS A 11 -8.87 -8.20 -0.51
CA LYS A 11 -9.86 -8.83 0.37
C LYS A 11 -9.30 -10.06 1.08
N GLU A 12 -8.67 -10.97 0.36
CA GLU A 12 -8.09 -12.20 0.95
C GLU A 12 -6.97 -11.92 1.95
N SER A 13 -6.27 -10.80 1.77
CA SER A 13 -5.15 -10.40 2.63
C SER A 13 -5.59 -9.62 3.88
N ASN A 14 -6.89 -9.46 4.12
CA ASN A 14 -7.44 -8.63 5.20
C ASN A 14 -6.92 -7.18 5.15
N ILE A 15 -6.73 -6.63 3.95
CA ILE A 15 -6.42 -5.21 3.76
C ILE A 15 -7.72 -4.42 3.88
N LEU A 16 -7.73 -3.44 4.77
CA LEU A 16 -8.90 -2.60 5.04
C LEU A 16 -9.08 -1.52 3.98
N TYR A 17 -7.96 -0.95 3.54
CA TYR A 17 -7.92 0.12 2.56
C TYR A 17 -6.63 0.03 1.74
N SER A 18 -6.74 0.36 0.46
CA SER A 18 -5.63 0.39 -0.49
C SER A 18 -5.68 1.66 -1.30
N VAL A 19 -4.52 2.27 -1.54
CA VAL A 19 -4.35 3.37 -2.49
C VAL A 19 -3.41 2.90 -3.58
N VAL A 20 -3.84 3.01 -4.83
CA VAL A 20 -3.06 2.65 -6.00
C VAL A 20 -2.83 3.90 -6.82
N VAL A 21 -1.57 4.22 -7.06
CA VAL A 21 -1.21 5.45 -7.77
C VAL A 21 -0.38 5.11 -8.99
N ASN A 22 -0.81 5.60 -10.15
CA ASN A 22 0.01 5.63 -11.34
C ASN A 22 0.70 6.99 -11.44
N ILE A 23 2.02 7.00 -11.25
CA ILE A 23 2.84 8.20 -11.18
C ILE A 23 2.88 8.93 -12.53
N GLU A 24 3.02 8.19 -13.63
CA GLU A 24 3.10 8.77 -14.99
C GLU A 24 1.79 9.42 -15.41
N LYS A 25 0.66 8.75 -15.13
CA LYS A 25 -0.69 9.25 -15.48
C LYS A 25 -1.25 10.21 -14.44
N SER A 26 -0.58 10.37 -13.30
CA SER A 26 -1.05 11.16 -12.16
C SER A 26 -2.47 10.77 -11.72
N THR A 27 -2.78 9.47 -11.74
CA THR A 27 -4.08 8.93 -11.31
C THR A 27 -3.95 8.22 -9.98
N MET A 28 -4.95 8.37 -9.12
CA MET A 28 -5.04 7.73 -7.82
C MET A 28 -6.39 7.03 -7.71
N ASP A 29 -6.34 5.71 -7.51
CA ASP A 29 -7.51 4.86 -7.26
C ASP A 29 -7.45 4.36 -5.82
N THR A 30 -8.62 4.17 -5.19
CA THR A 30 -8.72 3.71 -3.81
C THR A 30 -9.67 2.53 -3.71
N TYR A 31 -9.34 1.54 -2.88
CA TYR A 31 -10.14 0.33 -2.69
C TYR A 31 -10.33 0.05 -1.20
N GLY A 32 -11.51 -0.41 -0.81
CA GLY A 32 -11.85 -0.68 0.61
C GLY A 32 -12.46 0.53 1.32
N GLU A 33 -12.60 0.42 2.64
CA GLU A 33 -13.32 1.40 3.45
C GLU A 33 -12.35 2.25 4.26
N ARG A 34 -12.06 3.47 3.78
CA ARG A 34 -11.18 4.41 4.50
C ARG A 34 -11.60 4.62 5.96
N ASN A 35 -12.91 4.76 6.21
CA ASN A 35 -13.47 5.01 7.53
C ASN A 35 -13.29 3.86 8.53
N SER A 36 -12.93 2.66 8.06
CA SER A 36 -12.59 1.53 8.94
C SER A 36 -11.24 1.71 9.64
N ILE A 37 -10.43 2.68 9.18
CA ILE A 37 -9.12 3.01 9.71
C ILE A 37 -9.27 4.24 10.59
N ALA A 38 -9.30 4.03 11.91
CA ALA A 38 -9.57 5.07 12.91
C ALA A 38 -8.51 6.20 13.00
N SER A 39 -7.43 6.12 12.22
CA SER A 39 -6.37 7.14 12.16
C SER A 39 -6.16 7.60 10.70
N ASP A 40 -6.89 8.64 10.31
CA ASP A 40 -6.73 9.32 9.00
C ASP A 40 -5.31 9.85 8.77
N ASN A 41 -4.54 10.08 9.83
CA ASN A 41 -3.22 10.70 9.75
C ASN A 41 -2.21 9.91 8.93
N LEU A 42 -2.20 8.57 9.00
CA LEU A 42 -1.21 7.77 8.27
C LEU A 42 -1.50 7.76 6.77
N ILE A 43 -2.79 7.68 6.40
CA ILE A 43 -3.23 7.75 5.02
C ILE A 43 -2.92 9.13 4.46
N ASP A 44 -3.27 10.19 5.18
CA ASP A 44 -3.03 11.56 4.71
C ASP A 44 -1.53 11.89 4.62
N MET A 45 -0.72 11.41 5.55
CA MET A 45 0.74 11.62 5.51
C MET A 45 1.38 11.05 4.24
N LEU A 46 0.89 9.90 3.77
CA LEU A 46 1.49 9.16 2.66
C LEU A 46 0.79 9.42 1.31
N PHE A 47 -0.54 9.55 1.32
CA PHE A 47 -1.40 9.50 0.13
C PHE A 47 -2.55 10.52 0.15
N LYS A 48 -2.45 11.65 0.87
CA LYS A 48 -3.50 12.70 0.88
C LYS A 48 -3.88 13.17 -0.52
N ASN A 49 -2.91 13.28 -1.42
CA ASN A 49 -3.10 13.65 -2.81
C ASN A 49 -1.98 13.06 -3.69
N ILE A 50 -2.06 13.31 -5.01
CA ILE A 50 -1.10 12.79 -5.97
C ILE A 50 0.33 13.29 -5.71
N ASP A 51 0.49 14.54 -5.26
CA ASP A 51 1.81 15.13 -4.97
C ASP A 51 2.48 14.43 -3.79
N CYS A 52 1.72 14.13 -2.72
CA CYS A 52 2.19 13.33 -1.59
C CYS A 52 2.67 11.95 -2.05
N ALA A 53 1.88 11.27 -2.88
CA ALA A 53 2.24 9.96 -3.41
C ALA A 53 3.47 9.99 -4.32
N GLN A 54 3.62 11.04 -5.15
CA GLN A 54 4.81 11.25 -5.98
C GLN A 54 6.06 11.52 -5.13
N ASN A 55 5.93 12.31 -4.08
CA ASN A 55 7.03 12.56 -3.14
C ASN A 55 7.43 11.29 -2.40
N LEU A 56 6.46 10.49 -1.96
CA LEU A 56 6.71 9.18 -1.37
C LEU A 56 7.41 8.24 -2.36
N TYR A 57 6.92 8.15 -3.60
CA TYR A 57 7.54 7.34 -4.64
C TYR A 57 9.01 7.72 -4.86
N ARG A 58 9.31 9.02 -4.95
CA ARG A 58 10.69 9.52 -5.09
C ARG A 58 11.57 9.17 -3.89
N SER A 59 11.04 9.27 -2.67
CA SER A 59 11.83 9.04 -1.44
C SER A 59 12.22 7.57 -1.26
N ILE A 60 11.41 6.64 -1.78
CA ILE A 60 11.65 5.20 -1.66
C ILE A 60 12.11 4.53 -2.94
N SER A 61 12.20 5.26 -4.04
CA SER A 61 12.71 4.75 -5.31
C SER A 61 14.16 4.27 -5.14
N GLY A 62 14.44 3.04 -5.56
CA GLY A 62 15.75 2.39 -5.41
C GLY A 62 15.98 1.72 -4.04
N GLN A 63 15.03 1.81 -3.10
CA GLN A 63 15.08 1.05 -1.86
C GLN A 63 14.57 -0.38 -2.06
N ILE A 64 14.92 -1.27 -1.12
CA ILE A 64 14.42 -2.64 -1.09
C ILE A 64 12.92 -2.62 -0.75
N MET A 65 12.09 -3.32 -1.51
CA MET A 65 10.64 -3.39 -1.27
C MET A 65 10.23 -4.66 -0.49
N PRO A 66 9.10 -4.64 0.22
CA PRO A 66 8.24 -3.47 0.48
C PRO A 66 8.83 -2.56 1.57
N GLN A 67 8.37 -1.30 1.59
CA GLN A 67 8.58 -0.37 2.70
C GLN A 67 7.37 -0.35 3.63
N SER A 68 7.53 0.04 4.90
CA SER A 68 6.40 0.06 5.83
C SER A 68 6.45 1.16 6.87
N TRP A 69 5.28 1.69 7.21
CA TRP A 69 5.06 2.68 8.27
C TRP A 69 4.00 2.17 9.23
N ARG A 70 4.06 2.61 10.48
CA ARG A 70 3.09 2.25 11.50
C ARG A 70 2.67 3.48 12.30
N GLN A 71 1.38 3.59 12.59
CA GLN A 71 0.83 4.58 13.50
C GLN A 71 -0.23 3.91 14.38
N GLY A 72 0.07 3.77 15.68
CA GLY A 72 -0.75 2.96 16.58
C GLY A 72 -0.83 1.51 16.09
N ASP A 73 -2.05 1.00 15.95
CA ASP A 73 -2.30 -0.37 15.48
C ASP A 73 -2.40 -0.51 13.96
N ILE A 74 -2.38 0.61 13.24
CA ILE A 74 -2.46 0.60 11.78
C ILE A 74 -1.06 0.56 11.19
N LYS A 75 -0.86 -0.37 10.27
CA LYS A 75 0.35 -0.49 9.47
C LYS A 75 0.02 -0.23 8.00
N CYS A 76 0.87 0.54 7.35
CA CYS A 76 0.89 0.70 5.91
C CYS A 76 2.10 -0.07 5.36
N ILE A 77 1.88 -0.92 4.37
CA ILE A 77 2.98 -1.39 3.51
C ILE A 77 2.88 -0.67 2.16
N VAL A 78 4.03 -0.27 1.65
CA VAL A 78 4.14 0.40 0.36
C VAL A 78 4.97 -0.46 -0.57
N CYS A 79 4.39 -0.75 -1.72
CA CYS A 79 4.96 -1.60 -2.75
C CYS A 79 5.10 -0.80 -4.04
N ILE A 80 6.12 -1.13 -4.84
CA ILE A 80 6.29 -0.63 -6.21
C ILE A 80 6.30 -1.86 -7.14
N PRO A 81 5.12 -2.42 -7.49
CA PRO A 81 5.05 -3.62 -8.33
C PRO A 81 5.53 -3.37 -9.76
N LYS A 82 5.43 -2.11 -10.23
CA LYS A 82 5.95 -1.64 -11.52
C LYS A 82 6.58 -0.26 -11.36
N ALA A 83 7.48 0.09 -12.27
CA ALA A 83 8.25 1.34 -12.25
C ALA A 83 7.41 2.63 -12.19
N ASN A 84 6.12 2.60 -12.53
CA ASN A 84 5.23 3.76 -12.48
C ASN A 84 4.04 3.58 -11.54
N ILE A 85 3.99 2.50 -10.75
CA ILE A 85 2.86 2.18 -9.89
C ILE A 85 3.36 2.03 -8.45
N ILE A 86 2.78 2.82 -7.55
CA ILE A 86 2.97 2.70 -6.10
C ILE A 86 1.65 2.31 -5.45
N ILE A 87 1.71 1.35 -4.55
CA ILE A 87 0.53 0.83 -3.85
C ILE A 87 0.76 0.94 -2.35
N GLY A 88 -0.12 1.65 -1.65
CA GLY A 88 -0.19 1.64 -0.19
C GLY A 88 -1.29 0.72 0.28
N LEU A 89 -0.98 -0.23 1.16
CA LEU A 89 -1.93 -1.19 1.73
C LEU A 89 -2.01 -1.00 3.24
N PHE A 90 -3.21 -0.73 3.75
CA PHE A 90 -3.46 -0.37 5.13
C PHE A 90 -4.28 -1.46 5.83
N TYR A 91 -3.81 -1.88 7.00
CA TYR A 91 -4.43 -2.95 7.80
C TYR A 91 -4.05 -2.79 9.27
N PHE A 92 -4.79 -3.46 10.15
CA PHE A 92 -4.38 -3.62 11.54
C PHE A 92 -3.29 -4.67 11.65
N GLU A 93 -2.16 -4.32 12.27
CA GLU A 93 -1.06 -5.25 12.47
C GLU A 93 -1.06 -5.81 13.89
N TYR A 94 -1.46 -7.07 14.00
CA TYR A 94 -1.41 -7.85 15.23
C TYR A 94 -0.30 -8.91 15.24
N ARG A 95 0.39 -9.10 14.11
CA ARG A 95 1.51 -10.05 14.00
C ARG A 95 2.75 -9.47 14.66
N ASP A 96 3.64 -10.33 15.15
CA ASP A 96 4.97 -9.90 15.56
C ASP A 96 5.82 -9.47 14.36
N ALA A 97 6.97 -8.85 14.66
CA ALA A 97 7.83 -8.24 13.66
C ALA A 97 8.31 -9.22 12.57
N ILE A 98 8.63 -10.46 12.93
CA ILE A 98 9.16 -11.47 11.99
C ILE A 98 8.05 -11.90 11.04
N HIS A 99 6.89 -12.27 11.58
CA HIS A 99 5.74 -12.67 10.78
C HIS A 99 5.24 -11.52 9.90
N SER A 100 5.20 -10.30 10.44
CA SER A 100 4.83 -9.09 9.69
C SER A 100 5.77 -8.84 8.51
N TYR A 101 7.08 -8.96 8.71
CA TYR A 101 8.08 -8.81 7.66
C TYR A 101 7.91 -9.85 6.56
N ASN A 102 7.86 -11.14 6.92
CA ASN A 102 7.70 -12.22 5.95
C ASN A 102 6.38 -12.09 5.17
N TRP A 103 5.28 -11.81 5.86
CA TRP A 103 3.98 -11.61 5.23
C TRP A 103 3.98 -10.42 4.25
N SER A 104 4.62 -9.30 4.62
CA SER A 104 4.73 -8.14 3.72
C SER A 104 5.52 -8.45 2.46
N LYS A 105 6.59 -9.25 2.56
CA LYS A 105 7.38 -9.69 1.40
C LYS A 105 6.58 -10.57 0.46
N GLU A 106 5.85 -11.55 1.00
CA GLU A 106 4.99 -12.41 0.21
C GLU A 106 3.90 -11.61 -0.50
N LEU A 107 3.30 -10.64 0.19
CA LEU A 107 2.28 -9.78 -0.42
C LEU A 107 2.86 -8.90 -1.53
N ASN A 108 4.05 -8.33 -1.33
CA ASN A 108 4.75 -7.57 -2.38
C ASN A 108 5.07 -8.45 -3.60
N LYS A 109 5.51 -9.70 -3.39
CA LYS A 109 5.76 -10.66 -4.47
C LYS A 109 4.50 -10.95 -5.27
N LYS A 110 3.38 -11.24 -4.60
CA LYS A 110 2.08 -11.47 -5.25
C LYS A 110 1.63 -10.25 -6.07
N LEU A 111 1.85 -9.03 -5.58
CA LEU A 111 1.52 -7.81 -6.32
C LEU A 111 2.38 -7.63 -7.58
N ILE A 112 3.67 -7.97 -7.52
CA ILE A 112 4.58 -7.93 -8.68
C ILE A 112 4.16 -8.96 -9.73
N GLU A 113 3.78 -10.16 -9.32
CA GLU A 113 3.32 -11.21 -10.23
C GLU A 113 1.97 -10.88 -10.87
N LEU A 114 1.13 -10.12 -10.17
CA LEU A 114 -0.22 -9.78 -10.60
C LEU A 114 -0.27 -8.63 -11.61
N ILE A 115 0.54 -7.59 -11.40
CA ILE A 115 0.43 -6.33 -12.15
C ILE A 115 1.40 -6.32 -13.31
#